data_AF-A0A8T3NIS2-F1
#
_entry.id   AF-A0A8T3NIS2-F1
#
_cell.length_a   1.000
_cell.length_b   1.000
_cell.length_c   1.000
_cell.angle_alpha   90.00
_cell.angle_beta   90.00
_cell.angle_gamma   90.00
#
_symmetry.space_group_name_H-M   'P 1'
#
loop_
_entity.id
_entity.type
_entity.pdbx_description
1 polymer ?
#
loop_
_entity_poly.entity_id
_entity_poly.type
_entity_poly.pdbx_seq_one_letter_code
_entity_poly.pdbx_strand_id
1 'polypeptide(L)'
;MHLRDPERFAEAVNRLRGSRSYGRLAHYLSHATNGVVDVEPLWLYRIANSRVGSVRAVDTPTKALLFGLAMMMHGCHERHAAPEVLELGRVILENLLGSPKLAQLALAEIETLSKQLAHTADLMHVLERCLESWSEPEEGW
;
A
#
# COMPACT_ATOMS: atom_id res chain seq x y z
N MET A 1 0.69 6.73 -14.62
CA MET A 1 1.19 5.38 -14.27
C MET A 1 0.26 4.31 -14.86
N HIS A 2 0.80 3.20 -15.34
CA HIS A 2 0.04 2.05 -15.86
C HIS A 2 0.35 0.80 -15.04
N LEU A 3 -0.67 0.00 -14.74
CA LEU A 3 -0.50 -1.25 -13.97
C LEU A 3 0.16 -2.31 -14.85
N ARG A 4 1.17 -3.00 -14.31
CA ARG A 4 1.85 -4.10 -15.00
C ARG A 4 0.95 -5.34 -15.16
N ASP A 5 0.24 -5.69 -14.10
CA ASP A 5 -0.64 -6.87 -13.98
C ASP A 5 -1.88 -6.46 -13.16
N PRO A 6 -2.94 -5.95 -13.84
CA PRO A 6 -4.15 -5.48 -13.16
C PRO A 6 -4.91 -6.57 -12.40
N GLU A 7 -4.76 -7.85 -12.77
CA GLU A 7 -5.43 -8.97 -12.12
C GLU A 7 -4.77 -9.28 -10.78
N ARG A 8 -3.45 -9.46 -10.79
CA ARG A 8 -2.67 -9.71 -9.58
C ARG A 8 -2.71 -8.52 -8.61
N PHE A 9 -2.74 -7.30 -9.13
CA PHE A 9 -2.95 -6.09 -8.34
C PHE A 9 -4.33 -6.07 -7.67
N ALA A 10 -5.39 -6.40 -8.42
CA ALA A 10 -6.75 -6.46 -7.90
C ALA A 10 -6.89 -7.52 -6.80
N GLU A 11 -6.29 -8.69 -7.00
CA GLU A 11 -6.25 -9.77 -6.01
C GLU A 11 -5.59 -9.29 -4.71
N ALA A 12 -4.40 -8.68 -4.81
CA ALA A 12 -3.68 -8.21 -3.63
C ALA A 12 -4.46 -7.14 -2.85
N VAL A 13 -5.06 -6.18 -3.55
CA VAL A 13 -5.92 -5.16 -2.92
C VAL A 13 -7.14 -5.79 -2.26
N ASN A 14 -7.79 -6.76 -2.91
CA ASN A 14 -8.95 -7.44 -2.33
C ASN A 14 -8.60 -8.28 -1.09
N ARG A 15 -7.44 -8.94 -1.11
CA ARG A 15 -6.96 -9.72 0.04
C ARG A 15 -6.67 -8.82 1.23
N LEU A 16 -5.87 -7.76 1.04
CA LEU A 16 -5.57 -6.80 2.13
C LEU A 16 -6.80 -6.03 2.61
N ARG A 17 -7.75 -5.72 1.71
CA ARG A 17 -9.03 -5.09 2.09
C ARG A 17 -9.80 -5.92 3.12
N GLY A 18 -9.72 -7.25 3.02
CA GLY A 18 -10.47 -8.17 3.84
C GLY A 18 -11.97 -7.91 3.76
N SER A 19 -12.61 -7.79 4.92
CA SER A 19 -14.07 -7.61 5.02
C SER A 19 -14.52 -6.16 4.83
N ARG A 20 -13.59 -5.19 4.81
CA ARG A 20 -13.90 -3.77 4.83
C ARG A 20 -14.52 -3.31 3.50
N SER A 21 -15.60 -2.53 3.56
CA SER A 21 -16.21 -1.91 2.38
C SER A 21 -15.25 -0.92 1.71
N TYR A 22 -15.34 -0.73 0.38
CA TYR A 22 -14.49 0.23 -0.35
C TYR A 22 -14.57 1.66 0.20
N GLY A 23 -15.73 2.13 0.66
CA GLY A 23 -15.86 3.46 1.27
C GLY A 23 -15.04 3.62 2.55
N ARG A 24 -15.09 2.61 3.44
CA ARG A 24 -14.28 2.60 4.67
C ARG A 24 -12.79 2.43 4.39
N LEU A 25 -12.42 1.64 3.38
CA LEU A 25 -11.02 1.53 2.96
C LEU A 25 -10.51 2.85 2.38
N ALA A 26 -11.25 3.50 1.49
CA ALA A 26 -10.92 4.82 0.94
C ALA A 26 -10.69 5.86 2.05
N HIS A 27 -11.62 5.95 3.00
CA HIS A 27 -11.48 6.85 4.15
C HIS A 27 -10.24 6.53 4.99
N TYR A 28 -9.96 5.24 5.24
CA TYR A 28 -8.77 4.82 5.96
C TYR A 28 -7.48 5.22 5.23
N LEU A 29 -7.39 4.96 3.92
CA LEU A 29 -6.20 5.30 3.12
C LEU A 29 -5.95 6.81 3.09
N SER A 30 -7.00 7.61 2.92
CA SER A 30 -6.90 9.06 2.98
C SER A 30 -6.44 9.53 4.36
N HIS A 31 -7.02 9.00 5.44
CA HIS A 31 -6.63 9.37 6.81
C HIS A 31 -5.19 8.95 7.14
N ALA A 32 -4.82 7.70 6.83
CA ALA A 32 -3.49 7.17 7.10
C ALA A 32 -2.39 7.94 6.36
N THR A 33 -2.70 8.52 5.19
CA THR A 33 -1.74 9.29 4.38
C THR A 33 -1.89 10.80 4.53
N ASN A 34 -2.59 11.28 5.58
CA ASN A 34 -2.87 12.70 5.80
C ASN A 34 -3.47 13.42 4.58
N GLY A 35 -4.26 12.71 3.78
CA GLY A 35 -4.92 13.23 2.57
C GLY A 35 -4.03 13.27 1.32
N VAL A 36 -2.76 12.86 1.39
CA VAL A 36 -1.85 12.84 0.21
C VAL A 36 -2.33 11.83 -0.84
N VAL A 37 -2.85 10.68 -0.39
CA VAL A 37 -3.47 9.67 -1.24
C VAL A 37 -4.99 9.80 -1.10
N ASP A 38 -5.60 10.56 -2.00
CA ASP A 38 -7.05 10.68 -2.09
C ASP A 38 -7.62 9.66 -3.08
N VAL A 39 -8.28 8.66 -2.54
CA VAL A 39 -8.79 7.51 -3.28
C VAL A 39 -10.31 7.47 -3.20
N GLU A 40 -10.96 7.59 -4.36
CA GLU A 40 -12.40 7.42 -4.44
C GLU A 40 -12.82 5.94 -4.24
N PRO A 41 -13.94 5.67 -3.55
CA PRO A 41 -14.46 4.30 -3.41
C PRO A 41 -14.72 3.61 -4.76
N LEU A 42 -15.14 4.37 -5.78
CA LEU A 42 -15.36 3.86 -7.13
C LEU A 42 -14.05 3.42 -7.80
N TRP A 43 -12.94 4.10 -7.50
CA TRP A 43 -11.64 3.72 -8.01
C TRP A 43 -11.18 2.39 -7.40
N LEU A 44 -11.33 2.20 -6.09
CA LEU A 44 -11.05 0.91 -5.44
C LEU A 44 -11.93 -0.21 -5.98
N TYR A 45 -13.22 0.07 -6.23
CA TYR A 45 -14.12 -0.89 -6.88
C TYR A 45 -13.63 -1.28 -8.28
N ARG A 46 -13.19 -0.32 -9.09
CA ARG A 46 -12.64 -0.60 -10.43
C ARG A 46 -11.35 -1.42 -10.36
N ILE A 47 -10.46 -1.13 -9.40
CA ILE A 47 -9.27 -1.93 -9.12
C ILE A 47 -9.64 -3.36 -8.81
N ALA A 48 -10.54 -3.55 -7.85
CA ALA A 48 -10.95 -4.87 -7.37
C ALA A 48 -11.57 -5.76 -8.45
N ASN A 49 -11.99 -5.17 -9.58
CA ASN A 49 -12.54 -5.86 -10.73
C ASN A 49 -11.61 -5.82 -11.96
N SER A 50 -10.35 -5.39 -11.81
CA SER A 50 -9.35 -5.28 -12.88
C SER A 50 -9.76 -4.39 -14.05
N ARG A 51 -10.60 -3.37 -13.80
CA ARG A 51 -11.16 -2.46 -14.83
C ARG A 51 -10.48 -1.08 -14.85
N VAL A 52 -9.24 -0.96 -14.39
CA VAL A 52 -8.57 0.33 -14.26
C VAL A 52 -7.80 0.69 -15.53
N GLY A 53 -8.23 1.78 -16.19
CA GLY A 53 -7.48 2.39 -17.29
C GLY A 53 -6.46 3.46 -16.84
N SER A 54 -6.64 4.06 -15.66
CA SER A 54 -5.76 5.11 -15.14
C SER A 54 -5.71 5.15 -13.60
N VAL A 55 -4.51 5.37 -13.07
CA VAL A 55 -4.18 5.27 -11.64
C VAL A 55 -3.88 6.65 -11.05
N ARG A 56 -4.78 7.63 -11.24
CA ARG A 56 -4.55 9.05 -10.89
C ARG A 56 -4.29 9.31 -9.40
N ALA A 57 -4.95 8.55 -8.53
CA ALA A 57 -4.77 8.68 -7.08
C ALA A 57 -3.34 8.34 -6.61
N VAL A 58 -2.58 7.60 -7.41
CA VAL A 58 -1.19 7.22 -7.13
C VAL A 58 -0.30 7.42 -8.36
N ASP A 59 -0.43 8.59 -8.98
CA ASP A 59 0.25 8.95 -10.22
C ASP A 59 1.75 9.26 -10.08
N THR A 60 2.23 9.42 -8.85
CA THR A 60 3.65 9.61 -8.52
C THR A 60 4.21 8.41 -7.72
N PRO A 61 5.53 8.16 -7.78
CA PRO A 61 6.17 7.13 -6.97
C PRO A 61 5.90 7.30 -5.47
N THR A 62 5.93 8.53 -4.95
CA THR A 62 5.64 8.81 -3.53
C THR A 62 4.21 8.41 -3.16
N LYS A 63 3.21 8.80 -3.96
CA LYS A 63 1.81 8.40 -3.69
C LYS A 63 1.62 6.88 -3.80
N ALA A 64 2.30 6.23 -4.76
CA ALA A 64 2.28 4.78 -4.89
C ALA A 64 2.83 4.07 -3.65
N LEU A 65 3.92 4.60 -3.09
CA LEU A 65 4.52 4.10 -1.86
C LEU A 65 3.60 4.30 -0.66
N LEU A 66 3.09 5.52 -0.47
CA LEU A 66 2.15 5.83 0.61
C LEU A 66 0.90 4.95 0.55
N PHE A 67 0.35 4.71 -0.65
CA PHE A 67 -0.77 3.78 -0.84
C PHE A 67 -0.39 2.35 -0.46
N GLY A 68 0.77 1.86 -0.90
CA GLY A 68 1.24 0.51 -0.56
C GLY A 68 1.44 0.32 0.95
N LEU A 69 2.08 1.29 1.61
CA LEU A 69 2.27 1.30 3.06
C LEU A 69 0.93 1.31 3.81
N ALA A 70 0.03 2.21 3.44
CA ALA A 70 -1.29 2.30 4.06
C ALA A 70 -2.13 1.02 3.84
N MET A 71 -2.05 0.39 2.65
CA MET A 71 -2.70 -0.91 2.40
C MET A 71 -2.12 -2.02 3.28
N MET A 72 -0.80 -2.05 3.49
CA MET A 72 -0.16 -3.01 4.39
C MET A 72 -0.57 -2.80 5.86
N MET A 73 -0.58 -1.54 6.32
CA MET A 73 -1.08 -1.18 7.66
C MET A 73 -2.54 -1.62 7.86
N HIS A 74 -3.39 -1.40 6.85
CA HIS A 74 -4.76 -1.90 6.87
C HIS A 74 -4.80 -3.44 6.99
N GLY A 75 -3.94 -4.14 6.25
CA GLY A 75 -3.80 -5.61 6.36
C GLY A 75 -3.43 -6.07 7.77
N CYS A 76 -2.50 -5.36 8.44
CA CYS A 76 -2.18 -5.61 9.84
C CYS A 76 -3.40 -5.44 10.76
N HIS A 77 -4.22 -4.40 10.54
CA HIS A 77 -5.47 -4.20 11.32
C HIS A 77 -6.52 -5.30 11.09
N GLU A 78 -6.62 -5.82 9.87
CA GLU A 78 -7.49 -6.97 9.57
C GLU A 78 -6.89 -8.32 10.05
N ARG A 79 -5.78 -8.27 10.81
CA ARG A 79 -5.11 -9.42 11.45
C ARG A 79 -4.50 -10.41 10.46
N HIS A 80 -4.12 -9.95 9.27
CA HIS A 80 -3.29 -10.74 8.37
C HIS A 80 -1.92 -11.04 8.98
N ALA A 81 -1.35 -12.19 8.65
CA ALA A 81 -0.01 -12.54 9.12
C ALA A 81 1.03 -11.61 8.47
N ALA A 82 2.08 -11.23 9.21
CA ALA A 82 3.12 -10.33 8.70
C ALA A 82 3.73 -10.76 7.35
N PRO A 83 4.05 -12.05 7.12
CA PRO A 83 4.55 -12.49 5.81
C PRO A 83 3.55 -12.27 4.67
N GLU A 84 2.26 -12.49 4.93
CA GLU A 84 1.20 -12.26 3.94
C GLU A 84 1.07 -10.76 3.62
N VAL A 85 1.09 -9.90 4.64
CA VAL A 85 1.02 -8.45 4.46
C VAL A 85 2.16 -7.95 3.56
N LEU A 86 3.39 -8.39 3.83
CA LEU A 86 4.58 -8.01 3.06
C LEU A 86 4.51 -8.53 1.62
N GLU A 87 4.06 -9.77 1.43
CA GLU A 87 3.90 -10.35 0.10
C GLU A 87 2.90 -9.56 -0.75
N LEU A 88 1.73 -9.27 -0.19
CA LEU A 88 0.67 -8.53 -0.89
C LEU A 88 1.05 -7.06 -1.12
N GLY A 89 1.72 -6.43 -0.15
CA GLY A 89 2.26 -5.09 -0.28
C GLY A 89 3.30 -4.99 -1.40
N ARG A 90 4.20 -5.97 -1.50
CA ARG A 90 5.15 -6.08 -2.61
C ARG A 90 4.44 -6.18 -3.95
N VAL A 91 3.42 -7.03 -4.08
CA VAL A 91 2.63 -7.15 -5.32
C VAL A 91 1.99 -5.81 -5.69
N ILE A 92 1.45 -5.06 -4.73
CA ILE A 92 0.89 -3.73 -4.94
C ILE A 92 1.95 -2.77 -5.49
N LEU A 93 3.11 -2.69 -4.83
CA LEU A 93 4.18 -1.77 -5.21
C LEU A 93 4.84 -2.14 -6.54
N GLU A 94 5.05 -3.43 -6.83
CA GLU A 94 5.58 -3.91 -8.11
C GLU A 94 4.69 -3.46 -9.28
N ASN A 95 3.37 -3.54 -9.09
CA ASN A 95 2.38 -3.15 -10.09
C ASN A 95 2.27 -1.65 -10.27
N LEU A 96 2.37 -0.91 -9.18
CA LEU A 96 2.28 0.54 -9.19
C LEU A 96 3.56 1.14 -9.77
N LEU A 97 4.72 0.86 -9.19
CA LEU A 97 6.00 1.43 -9.61
C LEU A 97 6.47 0.92 -10.99
N GLY A 98 5.81 -0.10 -11.54
CA GLY A 98 6.12 -0.68 -12.85
C GLY A 98 7.46 -1.43 -12.92
N SER A 99 8.14 -1.60 -11.78
CA SER A 99 9.46 -2.23 -11.69
C SER A 99 9.60 -3.03 -10.39
N PRO A 100 9.91 -4.34 -10.47
CA PRO A 100 10.19 -5.15 -9.30
C PRO A 100 11.38 -4.64 -8.49
N LYS A 101 12.39 -4.08 -9.17
CA LYS A 101 13.57 -3.53 -8.50
C LYS A 101 13.22 -2.31 -7.65
N LEU A 102 12.30 -1.46 -8.10
CA LEU A 102 11.86 -0.29 -7.33
C LEU A 102 11.03 -0.72 -6.11
N ALA A 103 10.14 -1.70 -6.29
CA ALA A 103 9.37 -2.25 -5.17
C ALA A 103 10.27 -2.92 -4.12
N GLN A 104 11.28 -3.69 -4.57
CA GLN A 104 12.27 -4.29 -3.69
C GLN A 104 13.06 -3.23 -2.91
N LEU A 105 13.53 -2.16 -3.58
CA LEU A 105 14.25 -1.08 -2.91
C LEU A 105 13.38 -0.38 -1.86
N ALA A 106 12.11 -0.13 -2.18
CA ALA A 106 11.18 0.52 -1.27
C ALA A 106 10.82 -0.34 -0.05
N LEU A 107 10.80 -1.66 -0.19
CA LEU A 107 10.50 -2.59 0.90
C LEU A 107 11.74 -3.15 1.60
N ALA A 108 12.95 -2.96 1.08
CA ALA A 108 14.15 -3.64 1.57
C ALA A 108 14.39 -3.43 3.08
N GLU A 109 14.20 -2.20 3.55
CA GLU A 109 14.35 -1.87 4.97
C GLU A 109 13.24 -2.52 5.81
N ILE A 110 11.99 -2.42 5.37
CA ILE A 110 10.83 -3.03 6.03
C ILE A 110 10.98 -4.55 6.10
N GLU A 111 11.37 -5.19 4.99
CA GLU A 111 11.62 -6.64 4.93
C GLU A 111 12.76 -7.06 5.85
N THR A 112 13.83 -6.27 5.93
CA THR A 112 14.96 -6.55 6.84
C THR A 112 14.54 -6.46 8.29
N LEU A 113 13.84 -5.39 8.67
CA LEU A 113 13.31 -5.21 10.02
C LEU A 113 12.29 -6.31 10.35
N SER A 114 11.43 -6.67 9.40
CA SER A 114 10.37 -7.67 9.59
C SER A 114 10.86 -9.06 9.98
N LYS A 115 12.06 -9.46 9.53
CA LYS A 115 12.65 -10.77 9.85
C LYS A 115 12.96 -10.96 11.33
N GLN A 116 13.04 -9.87 12.08
CA GLN A 116 13.33 -9.87 13.51
C GLN A 116 12.07 -9.70 14.36
N LEU A 117 10.90 -9.54 13.73
CA LEU A 117 9.65 -9.24 14.41
C LEU A 117 8.97 -10.53 14.85
N ALA A 118 8.57 -10.57 16.12
CA ALA A 118 7.85 -11.71 16.69
C ALA A 118 6.35 -11.65 16.36
N HIS A 119 5.80 -10.45 16.19
CA HIS A 119 4.36 -10.22 16.07
C HIS A 119 4.00 -9.25 14.94
N THR A 120 2.80 -9.42 14.36
CA THR A 120 2.25 -8.49 13.33
C THR A 120 2.10 -7.06 13.86
N ALA A 121 1.91 -6.89 15.18
CA ALA A 121 1.87 -5.56 15.81
C ALA A 121 3.20 -4.80 15.64
N ASP A 122 4.33 -5.50 15.65
CA ASP A 122 5.62 -4.86 15.44
C ASP A 122 5.78 -4.40 13.98
N LEU A 123 5.24 -5.17 13.02
CA LEU A 123 5.24 -4.79 11.61
C LEU A 123 4.42 -3.52 11.40
N MET A 124 3.28 -3.40 12.09
CA MET A 124 2.46 -2.18 12.07
C MET A 124 3.29 -0.95 12.47
N HIS A 125 4.04 -1.03 13.58
CA HIS A 125 4.88 0.09 14.03
C HIS A 125 6.01 0.44 13.05
N VAL A 126 6.61 -0.55 12.38
CA VAL A 126 7.59 -0.27 11.32
C VAL A 126 6.93 0.48 10.16
N LEU A 127 5.76 0.03 9.72
CA LEU A 127 5.02 0.65 8.62
C LEU A 127 4.56 2.07 8.95
N GLU A 128 4.10 2.32 10.18
CA GLU A 128 3.74 3.66 10.67
C GLU A 128 4.92 4.62 10.57
N ARG A 129 6.09 4.22 11.09
CA ARG A 129 7.31 5.03 11.02
C ARG A 129 7.78 5.29 9.60
N CYS A 130 7.70 4.28 8.72
CA CYS A 130 7.98 4.48 7.30
C CYS A 130 6.97 5.44 6.67
N LEU A 131 5.69 5.33 6.99
CA LEU A 131 4.69 6.22 6.42
C LEU A 131 4.94 7.68 6.87
N GLU A 132 5.22 7.92 8.15
CA GLU A 132 5.56 9.25 8.68
C GLU A 132 6.77 9.86 7.95
N SER A 133 7.87 9.13 7.86
CA SER A 133 9.10 9.61 7.21
C SER A 133 8.93 9.96 5.73
N TRP A 134 7.98 9.34 5.04
CA TRP A 134 7.70 9.58 3.62
C TRP A 134 6.54 10.57 3.39
N SER A 135 5.84 10.94 4.46
CA SER A 135 4.77 11.94 4.47
C SER A 135 5.29 13.33 4.82
N GLU A 136 6.47 13.42 5.42
CA GLU A 136 7.12 14.72 5.68
C GLU A 136 7.44 15.41 4.34
N PRO A 137 6.98 16.65 4.12
CA PRO A 137 7.50 17.44 3.03
C PRO A 137 9.00 17.60 3.27
N GLU A 138 9.83 17.40 2.24
CA GLU A 138 11.23 17.81 2.30
C GLU A 138 11.25 19.28 2.73
N GLU A 139 11.62 19.55 3.99
CA GLU A 139 11.93 20.91 4.40
C GLU A 139 13.09 21.37 3.52
N GLY A 140 12.78 22.37 2.69
CA GLY A 140 13.70 22.88 1.68
C GLY A 140 15.04 23.27 2.29
N TRP A 141 16.11 22.86 1.61
CA TRP A 141 17.43 23.47 1.71
C TRP A 141 17.60 24.48 0.58
#